data_AF-A0A2W6RGT3-F1
#
_entry.id   AF-A0A2W6RGT3-F1
#
_cell.length_a   1.000
_cell.length_b   1.000
_cell.length_c   1.000
_cell.angle_alpha   90.00
_cell.angle_beta   90.00
_cell.angle_gamma   90.00
#
_symmetry.space_group_name_H-M   'P 1'
#
loop_
_entity.id
_entity.type
_entity.pdbx_description
1 polymer ?
#
loop_
_entity_poly.entity_id
_entity_poly.type
_entity_poly.pdbx_seq_one_letter_code
_entity_poly.pdbx_strand_id
1 'polypeptide(L)'
;MRRSPWLSLIACALIAAGCQRGDPAPPATADGSAGRNDIIEATPLKADAPAPAPQAQTPAPSAQAEKTAEPEKTDPVEEPQARIPEGPDMAPVRAPVSEVACRDAIGASAAARLVERCIKVSPATRPPCNAANPCDLIQGEIDRSCRLWRGDGNPPAECRN
;
A
#
# COMPACT_ATOMS: atom_id res chain seq x y z
N MET A 1 14.67 -54.94 -15.62
CA MET A 1 13.21 -55.10 -15.42
C MET A 1 12.51 -54.37 -16.55
N ARG A 2 11.62 -55.08 -17.25
CA ARG A 2 11.10 -54.74 -18.58
C ARG A 2 9.91 -53.77 -18.50
N ARG A 3 9.80 -52.94 -19.54
CA ARG A 3 8.76 -51.92 -19.80
C ARG A 3 7.37 -52.55 -19.99
N SER A 4 6.31 -51.88 -19.51
CA SER A 4 5.16 -51.51 -20.37
C SER A 4 4.16 -50.57 -19.67
N PRO A 5 3.93 -49.39 -20.26
CA PRO A 5 2.74 -48.56 -20.09
C PRO A 5 1.76 -48.85 -21.25
N TRP A 6 0.48 -49.13 -20.94
CA TRP A 6 -0.70 -49.29 -21.84
C TRP A 6 -1.77 -49.94 -20.93
N LEU A 7 -3.00 -49.48 -20.70
CA LEU A 7 -4.01 -48.80 -21.52
C LEU A 7 -5.10 -48.20 -20.59
N SER A 8 -6.03 -47.46 -21.21
CA SER A 8 -7.17 -46.69 -20.67
C SER A 8 -6.80 -45.22 -20.47
N LEU A 9 -6.74 -44.36 -21.50
CA LEU A 9 -7.74 -44.16 -22.56
C LEU A 9 -9.18 -44.09 -22.02
N ILE A 10 -9.53 -42.94 -21.45
CA ILE A 10 -10.85 -42.33 -21.68
C ILE A 10 -10.59 -40.89 -22.08
N ALA A 11 -10.68 -40.66 -23.39
CA ALA A 11 -10.84 -39.34 -23.98
C ALA A 11 -12.33 -39.12 -24.24
N CYS A 12 -12.85 -37.98 -23.80
CA CYS A 12 -13.97 -37.25 -24.40
C CYS A 12 -13.91 -35.85 -23.75
N ALA A 13 -13.15 -34.90 -24.31
CA ALA A 13 -13.44 -34.11 -25.51
C ALA A 13 -14.49 -33.01 -25.25
N LEU A 14 -14.08 -31.78 -25.59
CA LEU A 14 -14.87 -30.58 -25.90
C LEU A 14 -15.34 -29.70 -24.72
N ILE A 15 -14.52 -28.71 -24.36
CA ILE A 15 -14.99 -27.30 -24.27
C ILE A 15 -13.87 -26.39 -24.82
N ALA A 16 -13.87 -26.18 -26.14
CA ALA A 16 -13.21 -25.06 -26.77
C ALA A 16 -14.26 -24.35 -27.63
N ALA A 17 -14.99 -23.41 -27.05
CA ALA A 17 -15.76 -22.38 -27.74
C ALA A 17 -16.27 -21.39 -26.69
N GLY A 18 -15.69 -20.19 -26.64
CA GLY A 18 -16.16 -19.17 -25.71
C GLY A 18 -15.33 -17.91 -25.55
N CYS A 19 -14.55 -17.49 -26.56
CA CYS A 19 -14.25 -16.07 -26.70
C CYS A 19 -15.59 -15.36 -26.98
N GLN A 20 -16.22 -14.76 -25.97
CA GLN A 20 -17.39 -13.93 -26.17
C GLN A 20 -16.94 -12.60 -26.80
N ARG A 21 -16.83 -12.57 -28.14
CA ARG A 21 -17.04 -11.34 -28.90
C ARG A 21 -18.53 -11.02 -28.82
N GLY A 22 -18.82 -9.75 -28.57
CA GLY A 22 -20.17 -9.23 -28.40
C GLY A 22 -21.02 -9.37 -29.65
N ASP A 23 -22.33 -9.26 -29.41
CA ASP A 23 -23.36 -9.15 -30.44
C ASP A 23 -24.51 -8.28 -29.89
N PRO A 24 -25.40 -7.79 -30.77
CA PRO A 24 -25.76 -6.36 -30.87
C PRO A 24 -27.01 -5.96 -30.07
N ALA A 25 -27.17 -4.64 -29.90
CA ALA A 25 -28.35 -4.01 -29.32
C ALA A 25 -29.63 -4.27 -30.13
N PRO A 26 -30.76 -4.59 -29.48
CA PRO A 26 -32.11 -4.40 -30.02
C PRO A 26 -32.78 -3.09 -29.49
N PRO A 27 -33.82 -2.59 -30.17
CA PRO A 27 -34.25 -1.18 -30.10
C PRO A 27 -35.08 -0.84 -28.87
N ALA A 28 -35.05 0.45 -28.53
CA ALA A 28 -35.85 1.08 -27.50
C ALA A 28 -37.36 0.86 -27.72
N THR A 29 -38.04 0.37 -26.68
CA THR A 29 -39.46 0.62 -26.46
C THR A 29 -39.67 0.89 -24.97
N ALA A 30 -40.28 2.03 -24.68
CA ALA A 30 -40.74 2.43 -23.36
C ALA A 30 -42.16 1.89 -23.17
N ASP A 31 -42.46 1.29 -22.01
CA ASP A 31 -43.66 1.60 -21.23
C ASP A 31 -43.71 0.77 -19.93
N GLY A 32 -44.12 1.43 -18.82
CA GLY A 32 -44.86 0.77 -17.74
C GLY A 32 -44.08 0.31 -16.50
N SER A 33 -44.00 1.21 -15.51
CA SER A 33 -43.46 1.05 -14.15
C SER A 33 -44.33 0.19 -13.23
N ALA A 34 -43.71 -0.67 -12.40
CA ALA A 34 -44.00 -0.78 -10.95
C ALA A 34 -43.13 -1.86 -10.28
N GLY A 35 -42.27 -1.45 -9.33
CA GLY A 35 -41.77 -2.33 -8.28
C GLY A 35 -40.34 -2.84 -8.41
N ARG A 36 -39.34 -1.95 -8.34
CA ARG A 36 -38.01 -2.33 -7.84
C ARG A 36 -37.40 -1.17 -7.06
N ASN A 37 -37.27 -1.39 -5.76
CA ASN A 37 -36.71 -0.44 -4.81
C ASN A 37 -35.24 -0.14 -5.15
N ASP A 38 -34.97 1.16 -5.31
CA ASP A 38 -33.71 1.89 -5.12
C ASP A 38 -32.46 1.37 -5.86
N ILE A 39 -32.47 1.56 -7.18
CA ILE A 39 -31.24 1.76 -7.95
C ILE A 39 -30.78 3.19 -7.66
N ILE A 40 -29.60 3.35 -7.07
CA ILE A 40 -28.95 4.66 -6.90
C ILE A 40 -28.68 5.22 -8.29
N GLU A 41 -29.52 6.17 -8.70
CA GLU A 41 -29.35 6.96 -9.92
C GLU A 41 -28.11 7.84 -9.75
N ALA A 42 -27.05 7.51 -10.49
CA ALA A 42 -25.85 8.33 -10.52
C ALA A 42 -26.17 9.62 -11.27
N THR A 43 -26.52 10.67 -10.54
CA THR A 43 -26.58 12.03 -11.07
C THR A 43 -25.21 12.39 -11.65
N PRO A 44 -25.08 12.68 -12.96
CA PRO A 44 -23.81 13.16 -13.50
C PRO A 44 -23.56 14.56 -12.92
N LEU A 45 -22.52 14.68 -12.09
CA LEU A 45 -22.00 15.98 -11.67
C LEU A 45 -21.60 16.76 -12.93
N LYS A 46 -22.31 17.86 -13.18
CA LYS A 46 -21.92 18.90 -14.13
C LYS A 46 -20.54 19.40 -13.69
N ALA A 47 -19.52 19.14 -14.50
CA ALA A 47 -18.18 19.68 -14.31
C ALA A 47 -18.18 21.15 -14.74
N ASP A 48 -18.61 22.03 -13.83
CA ASP A 48 -18.40 23.48 -13.95
C ASP A 48 -17.82 23.97 -12.63
N ALA A 49 -16.55 23.65 -12.43
CA ALA A 49 -15.69 24.31 -11.46
C ALA A 49 -14.45 24.79 -12.23
N PRO A 50 -14.15 26.10 -12.23
CA PRO A 50 -12.93 26.59 -12.85
C PRO A 50 -11.72 25.96 -12.16
N ALA A 51 -10.77 25.48 -12.98
CA ALA A 51 -9.51 24.94 -12.50
C ALA A 51 -8.79 25.96 -11.60
N PRO A 52 -8.25 25.56 -10.43
CA PRO A 52 -7.28 26.40 -9.75
C PRO A 52 -6.06 26.55 -10.66
N ALA A 53 -5.69 27.80 -10.91
CA ALA A 53 -4.57 28.17 -11.77
C ALA A 53 -3.28 27.42 -11.37
N PRO A 54 -2.43 27.02 -12.33
CA PRO A 54 -1.09 26.54 -12.03
C PRO A 54 -0.34 27.64 -11.26
N GLN A 55 0.02 27.38 -10.01
CA GLN A 55 0.98 28.22 -9.33
C GLN A 55 2.33 28.01 -10.01
N ALA A 56 2.64 28.94 -10.91
CA ALA A 56 3.95 29.10 -11.51
C ALA A 56 4.97 29.22 -10.37
N GLN A 57 5.80 28.20 -10.22
CA GLN A 57 7.02 28.31 -9.43
C GLN A 57 7.94 29.24 -10.21
N THR A 58 7.97 30.50 -9.82
CA THR A 58 8.97 31.46 -10.31
C THR A 58 10.34 31.00 -9.80
N PRO A 59 11.32 30.71 -10.68
CA PRO A 59 12.70 30.55 -10.26
C PRO A 59 13.30 31.96 -10.09
N ALA A 60 13.85 32.25 -8.92
CA ALA A 60 14.63 33.45 -8.67
C ALA A 60 15.76 33.12 -7.69
N PRO A 61 16.94 33.75 -7.82
CA PRO A 61 18.17 33.03 -8.16
C PRO A 61 19.10 32.86 -6.97
N SER A 62 20.03 31.90 -7.09
CA SER A 62 21.29 31.96 -6.36
C SER A 62 22.03 33.24 -6.73
N ALA A 63 22.20 34.14 -5.77
CA ALA A 63 23.26 35.13 -5.76
C ALA A 63 23.83 35.18 -4.34
N GLN A 64 25.02 34.61 -4.21
CA GLN A 64 25.90 34.84 -3.08
C GLN A 64 26.20 36.35 -3.02
N ALA A 65 26.01 36.96 -1.86
CA ALA A 65 26.64 38.21 -1.50
C ALA A 65 26.98 38.13 -0.02
N GLU A 66 28.25 37.77 0.22
CA GLU A 66 28.99 38.00 1.44
C GLU A 66 28.61 39.34 2.07
N LYS A 67 28.15 39.29 3.32
CA LYS A 67 28.42 40.38 4.25
C LYS A 67 29.13 39.77 5.45
N THR A 68 30.44 39.90 5.43
CA THR A 68 31.32 39.84 6.58
C THR A 68 30.65 40.54 7.75
N ALA A 69 30.25 39.76 8.76
CA ALA A 69 29.99 40.24 10.09
C ALA A 69 30.87 39.38 11.01
N GLU A 70 31.88 40.05 11.54
CA GLU A 70 32.70 39.66 12.68
C GLU A 70 31.87 38.89 13.71
N PRO A 71 32.34 37.77 14.27
CA PRO A 71 31.64 37.12 15.37
C PRO A 71 31.80 38.02 16.60
N GLU A 72 30.84 38.91 16.82
CA GLU A 72 30.66 39.50 18.13
C GLU A 72 30.41 38.34 19.10
N LYS A 73 31.37 38.12 20.01
CA LYS A 73 31.26 37.18 21.11
C LYS A 73 30.06 37.59 21.97
N THR A 74 28.89 37.08 21.64
CA THR A 74 27.82 36.94 22.61
C THR A 74 28.04 35.58 23.26
N ASP A 75 28.73 35.57 24.40
CA ASP A 75 28.74 34.40 25.28
C ASP A 75 27.28 34.02 25.59
N PRO A 76 26.81 32.82 25.22
CA PRO A 76 25.49 32.38 25.64
C PRO A 76 25.50 32.26 27.16
N VAL A 77 24.57 32.94 27.81
CA VAL A 77 24.30 32.78 29.25
C VAL A 77 24.06 31.29 29.51
N GLU A 78 24.96 30.69 30.28
CA GLU A 78 24.95 29.28 30.64
C GLU A 78 23.79 29.01 31.59
N GLU A 79 22.63 28.63 31.05
CA GLU A 79 21.69 27.80 31.80
C GLU A 79 22.32 26.41 31.97
N PRO A 80 22.32 25.81 33.17
CA PRO A 80 22.76 24.44 33.38
C PRO A 80 21.85 23.44 32.67
N GLN A 81 22.02 23.29 31.36
CA GLN A 81 21.41 22.21 30.60
C GLN A 81 22.09 20.92 31.02
N ALA A 82 21.30 19.97 31.52
CA ALA A 82 21.77 18.62 31.77
C ALA A 82 22.34 18.04 30.46
N ARG A 83 23.66 17.99 30.34
CA ARG A 83 24.36 17.33 29.24
C ARG A 83 24.08 15.83 29.36
N ILE A 84 23.32 15.26 28.42
CA ILE A 84 23.30 13.81 28.25
C ILE A 84 24.72 13.42 27.79
N PRO A 85 25.43 12.50 28.48
CA PRO A 85 26.73 12.03 28.00
C PRO A 85 26.55 11.43 26.61
N GLU A 86 27.38 11.85 25.67
CA GLU A 86 27.43 11.28 24.33
C GLU A 86 27.73 9.78 24.47
N GLY A 87 26.71 8.95 24.21
CA GLY A 87 26.89 7.50 24.14
C GLY A 87 27.85 7.14 23.00
N PRO A 88 28.36 5.90 22.95
CA PRO A 88 29.22 5.47 21.85
C PRO A 88 28.55 5.78 20.50
N ASP A 89 29.30 6.38 19.57
CA ASP A 89 28.84 6.76 18.23
C ASP A 89 28.35 5.53 17.45
N MET A 90 27.07 5.20 17.64
CA MET A 90 26.37 4.17 16.88
C MET A 90 25.92 4.79 15.57
N ALA A 91 26.71 4.62 14.51
CA ALA A 91 26.31 5.02 13.17
C ALA A 91 25.00 4.29 12.76
N PRO A 92 24.05 4.98 12.09
CA PRO A 92 22.80 4.36 11.69
C PRO A 92 23.05 3.26 10.65
N VAL A 93 22.69 2.02 11.00
CA VAL A 93 22.69 0.88 10.07
C VAL A 93 21.34 0.82 9.37
N ARG A 94 21.32 0.92 8.04
CA ARG A 94 20.09 0.68 7.25
C ARG A 94 19.89 -0.82 7.08
N ALA A 95 18.74 -1.33 7.51
CA ALA A 95 18.30 -2.66 7.12
C ALA A 95 17.93 -2.67 5.63
N PRO A 96 18.30 -3.70 4.85
CA PRO A 96 17.85 -3.83 3.48
C PRO A 96 16.33 -4.07 3.48
N VAL A 97 15.58 -3.11 3.00
CA VAL A 97 14.16 -3.24 2.66
C VAL A 97 14.05 -3.02 1.16
N SER A 98 13.31 -3.88 0.47
CA SER A 98 12.96 -3.66 -0.93
C SER A 98 12.30 -2.27 -1.05
N GLU A 99 12.55 -1.51 -2.11
CA GLU A 99 11.90 -0.18 -2.31
C GLU A 99 10.60 -0.30 -3.12
N VAL A 100 10.32 -1.49 -3.66
CA VAL A 100 9.15 -1.76 -4.50
C VAL A 100 7.89 -1.87 -3.65
N ALA A 101 6.83 -1.16 -4.02
CA ALA A 101 5.55 -1.23 -3.33
C ALA A 101 4.96 -2.64 -3.44
N CYS A 102 4.36 -3.14 -2.36
CA CYS A 102 3.84 -4.51 -2.34
C CYS A 102 2.73 -4.73 -3.38
N ARG A 103 1.92 -3.69 -3.66
CA ARG A 103 0.92 -3.73 -4.74
C ARG A 103 1.53 -4.02 -6.12
N ASP A 104 2.75 -3.57 -6.36
CA ASP A 104 3.45 -3.73 -7.64
C ASP A 104 4.18 -5.07 -7.69
N ALA A 105 4.68 -5.55 -6.55
CA ALA A 105 5.38 -6.82 -6.45
C ALA A 105 4.47 -8.04 -6.57
N ILE A 106 3.29 -8.04 -5.91
CA ILE A 106 2.38 -9.21 -5.86
C ILE A 106 0.98 -8.94 -6.43
N GLY A 107 0.74 -7.73 -6.95
CA GLY A 107 -0.56 -7.31 -7.44
C GLY A 107 -1.48 -6.78 -6.35
N ALA A 108 -2.41 -5.90 -6.74
CA ALA A 108 -3.27 -5.16 -5.82
C ALA A 108 -4.14 -6.06 -4.91
N SER A 109 -4.73 -7.13 -5.45
CA SER A 109 -5.61 -8.02 -4.67
C SER A 109 -4.87 -8.87 -3.65
N ALA A 110 -3.65 -9.31 -3.97
CA ALA A 110 -2.82 -10.06 -3.03
C ALA A 110 -2.25 -9.12 -1.94
N ALA A 111 -1.79 -7.93 -2.32
CA ALA A 111 -1.32 -6.93 -1.37
C ALA A 111 -2.44 -6.46 -0.42
N ALA A 112 -3.67 -6.29 -0.90
CA ALA A 112 -4.81 -5.95 -0.05
C ALA A 112 -5.08 -7.01 1.02
N ARG A 113 -5.09 -8.30 0.64
CA ARG A 113 -5.24 -9.41 1.61
C ARG A 113 -4.12 -9.43 2.64
N LEU A 114 -2.90 -9.12 2.21
CA LEU A 114 -1.75 -9.05 3.11
C LEU A 114 -1.89 -7.89 4.11
N VAL A 115 -2.26 -6.70 3.62
CA VAL A 115 -2.50 -5.52 4.46
C VAL A 115 -3.63 -5.77 5.45
N GLU A 116 -4.72 -6.40 5.02
CA GLU A 116 -5.84 -6.72 5.91
C GLU A 116 -5.40 -7.66 7.05
N ARG A 117 -4.60 -8.69 6.73
CA ARG A 117 -4.00 -9.56 7.75
C ARG A 117 -3.13 -8.75 8.72
N CYS A 118 -2.27 -7.88 8.20
CA CYS A 118 -1.39 -7.01 8.99
C CYS A 118 -2.15 -6.15 9.99
N ILE A 119 -3.26 -5.52 9.56
CA ILE A 119 -4.09 -4.68 10.42
C ILE A 119 -4.73 -5.51 11.54
N LYS A 120 -5.20 -6.72 11.24
CA LYS A 120 -5.85 -7.60 12.23
C LYS A 120 -4.89 -8.10 13.32
N VAL A 121 -3.61 -8.25 12.99
CA VAL A 121 -2.61 -8.76 13.94
C VAL A 121 -1.81 -7.66 14.62
N SER A 122 -1.70 -6.45 14.06
CA SER A 122 -0.84 -5.42 14.65
C SER A 122 -1.52 -4.73 15.84
N PRO A 123 -0.90 -4.71 17.03
CA PRO A 123 -1.40 -3.95 18.17
C PRO A 123 -1.06 -2.45 18.09
N ALA A 124 -0.29 -2.01 17.08
CA ALA A 124 0.12 -0.63 16.95
C ALA A 124 -1.02 0.27 16.46
N THR A 125 -1.03 1.54 16.90
CA THR A 125 -2.03 2.53 16.45
C THR A 125 -1.75 3.06 15.04
N ARG A 126 -0.51 2.94 14.55
CA ARG A 126 -0.08 3.32 13.20
C ARG A 126 0.97 2.33 12.66
N PRO A 127 0.56 1.09 12.34
CA PRO A 127 1.48 0.09 11.82
C PRO A 127 1.86 0.39 10.36
N PRO A 128 2.96 -0.18 9.85
CA PRO A 128 3.36 -0.06 8.45
C PRO A 128 2.49 -0.89 7.48
N CYS A 129 1.24 -1.20 7.84
CA CYS A 129 0.30 -1.98 7.03
C CYS A 129 -0.28 -1.14 5.87
N ASN A 130 0.51 -0.94 4.81
CA ASN A 130 0.08 -0.18 3.63
C ASN A 130 0.63 -0.83 2.37
N ALA A 131 -0.19 -1.03 1.33
CA ALA A 131 0.24 -1.65 0.07
C ALA A 131 1.22 -0.78 -0.76
N ALA A 132 1.44 0.49 -0.38
CA ALA A 132 2.55 1.31 -0.86
C ALA A 132 3.90 0.87 -0.28
N ASN A 133 3.89 0.23 0.88
CA ASN A 133 5.09 -0.25 1.52
C ASN A 133 5.55 -1.57 0.89
N PRO A 134 6.82 -1.94 1.07
CA PRO A 134 7.37 -3.19 0.56
C PRO A 134 6.74 -4.40 1.26
N CYS A 135 6.55 -5.51 0.53
CA CYS A 135 5.91 -6.70 1.11
C CYS A 135 6.65 -7.22 2.33
N ASP A 136 7.99 -7.19 2.32
CA ASP A 136 8.83 -7.67 3.43
C ASP A 136 8.61 -6.85 4.71
N LEU A 137 8.35 -5.54 4.57
CA LEU A 137 8.04 -4.68 5.71
C LEU A 137 6.68 -5.03 6.33
N ILE A 138 5.67 -5.29 5.48
CA ILE A 138 4.32 -5.68 5.92
C ILE A 138 4.36 -7.08 6.57
N GLN A 139 5.08 -8.03 5.96
CA GLN A 139 5.26 -9.38 6.51
C GLN A 139 6.04 -9.36 7.82
N GLY A 140 7.11 -8.57 7.90
CA GLY A 140 7.89 -8.44 9.13
C GLY A 140 7.07 -7.93 10.31
N GLU A 141 6.12 -7.02 10.07
CA GLU A 141 5.18 -6.55 11.08
C GLU A 141 4.19 -7.65 11.50
N ILE A 142 3.68 -8.44 10.56
CA ILE A 142 2.82 -9.60 10.86
C ILE A 142 3.58 -10.59 11.74
N ASP A 143 4.80 -10.95 11.36
CA ASP A 143 5.62 -11.92 12.08
C ASP A 143 5.97 -11.44 13.48
N ARG A 144 6.34 -10.17 13.61
CA ARG A 144 6.62 -9.53 14.90
C ARG A 144 5.38 -9.55 15.79
N SER A 145 4.24 -9.11 15.27
CA SER A 145 3.00 -9.01 16.04
C SER A 145 2.50 -10.39 16.47
N CYS A 146 2.55 -11.37 15.57
CA CYS A 146 2.19 -12.74 15.90
C CYS A 146 3.14 -13.40 16.91
N ARG A 147 4.43 -13.06 16.91
CA ARG A 147 5.34 -13.47 17.99
C ARG A 147 4.93 -12.86 19.34
N LEU A 148 4.52 -11.59 19.37
CA LEU A 148 4.06 -10.92 20.58
C LEU A 148 2.82 -11.62 21.15
N TRP A 149 1.78 -11.79 20.32
CA TRP A 149 0.54 -12.42 20.79
C TRP A 149 0.69 -13.87 21.24
N ARG A 150 1.64 -14.62 20.66
CA ARG A 150 1.98 -15.97 21.13
C ARG A 150 2.59 -15.94 22.54
N GLY A 151 3.38 -14.91 22.86
CA GLY A 151 3.88 -14.69 24.22
C GLY A 151 2.76 -14.40 25.22
N ASP A 152 1.70 -13.71 24.77
CA ASP A 152 0.56 -13.32 25.61
C ASP A 152 -0.51 -14.43 25.76
N GLY A 153 -0.38 -15.54 25.04
CA GLY A 153 -1.20 -16.75 25.22
C GLY A 153 -2.55 -16.78 24.49
N ASN A 154 -2.91 -15.73 23.73
CA ASN A 154 -4.15 -15.70 22.94
C ASN A 154 -3.95 -15.03 21.56
N PRO A 155 -3.30 -15.70 20.61
CA PRO A 155 -3.06 -15.13 19.30
C PRO A 155 -4.33 -15.02 18.43
N PRO A 156 -4.50 -13.91 17.68
CA PRO A 156 -5.54 -13.80 16.66
C PRO A 156 -5.50 -14.98 15.66
N ALA A 157 -6.64 -15.27 15.04
CA ALA A 157 -6.74 -16.40 14.10
C ALA A 157 -5.79 -16.24 12.91
N GLU A 158 -5.55 -15.01 12.50
CA GLU A 158 -4.68 -14.57 11.42
C GLU A 158 -3.20 -14.91 11.67
N CYS A 159 -2.83 -15.23 12.91
CA CYS A 159 -1.48 -15.68 13.28
C CYS A 159 -1.27 -17.20 13.13
N ARG A 160 -2.27 -17.95 12.65
CA ARG A 160 -2.22 -19.42 12.48
C ARG A 160 -1.77 -19.89 11.08
N ASN A 161 -1.30 -18.99 10.21
CA ASN A 161 -0.80 -19.33 8.86
C ASN A 161 0.71 -19.39 8.81
#